data_AF-R7AZI7-F1
#
_entry.id   AF-R7AZI7-F1
#
_cell.length_a   1.000
_cell.length_b   1.000
_cell.length_c   1.000
_cell.angle_alpha   90.00
_cell.angle_beta   90.00
_cell.angle_gamma   90.00
#
_symmetry.space_group_name_H-M   'P 1'
#
loop_
_entity.id
_entity.type
_entity.pdbx_description
1 polymer ?
#
loop_
_entity_poly.entity_id
_entity_poly.type
_entity_poly.pdbx_seq_one_letter_code
_entity_poly.pdbx_strand_id
1 'polypeptide(L)'
;MNYLLKIKIKPVLASVLCIALIVTGIMQSPVMSYAVSTQEKLDQTNERLDELRKNQSELNSDLADLNDKLDSASTSLTDIQSQIDEKEKEITQLEKDIETALKFEQEQYDAMKLRIKYMYENGSSSTAIALLLESGDMEDFLTRAEYISRISDYDRHMLEEYHNNYTTLVESREKLKEDREKLLALEDNAKKQQDSIQQLVSDTQTKIDSSTDAIAEAEALALEYEKQIEAEIIARQEAERKAAEEAARKAAEEAARKAAEEAAKNNRNNGGNSNTTVDTATIPDGMTLIQQQTSGTTINYTDNDLAMLAAIVECEAANQPYEGKTAVASVVINRMNNPRWPGTMSEVLYQPYQFTPVRSGRFAIVLARGANAACTQAALDVLNNGVTINAVFFHVVRPGETGGTVIADHIFF
;
A
#
# COMPACT_ATOMS: atom_id res chain seq x y z
N MET A 1 -10.73 19.19 -59.19
CA MET A 1 -9.54 18.99 -58.33
C MET A 1 -10.04 18.49 -56.98
N ASN A 2 -9.77 17.22 -56.70
CA ASN A 2 -9.63 16.55 -55.41
C ASN A 2 -10.66 16.76 -54.27
N TYR A 3 -11.43 15.68 -54.09
CA TYR A 3 -11.63 14.90 -52.85
C TYR A 3 -12.11 15.59 -51.57
N LEU A 4 -13.42 15.41 -51.35
CA LEU A 4 -14.11 15.40 -50.06
C LEU A 4 -13.66 14.20 -49.21
N LEU A 5 -13.05 14.43 -48.05
CA LEU A 5 -12.84 13.39 -47.03
C LEU A 5 -13.96 13.46 -45.97
N LYS A 6 -14.80 12.42 -45.98
CA LYS A 6 -15.79 12.12 -44.93
C LYS A 6 -15.09 11.37 -43.80
N ILE A 7 -15.28 11.79 -42.55
CA ILE A 7 -15.17 10.89 -41.40
C ILE A 7 -16.48 11.01 -40.61
N LYS A 8 -17.38 10.05 -40.85
CA LYS A 8 -18.64 9.89 -40.13
C LYS A 8 -18.40 9.04 -38.88
N ILE A 9 -18.88 9.57 -37.77
CA ILE A 9 -19.09 8.93 -36.47
C ILE A 9 -19.90 7.65 -36.67
N LYS A 10 -19.45 6.52 -36.12
CA LYS A 10 -20.18 5.24 -36.12
C LYS A 10 -21.03 5.14 -34.85
N PRO A 11 -22.37 5.05 -34.94
CA PRO A 11 -23.21 4.47 -33.90
C PRO A 11 -23.33 2.96 -34.16
N VAL A 12 -23.10 2.11 -33.16
CA VAL A 12 -23.39 0.67 -33.28
C VAL A 12 -24.77 0.41 -32.69
N LEU A 13 -25.71 0.13 -33.59
CA LEU A 13 -27.11 -0.23 -33.36
C LEU A 13 -27.26 -1.74 -33.57
N ALA A 14 -27.98 -2.38 -32.65
CA ALA A 14 -28.86 -3.55 -32.79
C ALA A 14 -28.59 -4.58 -33.92
N SER A 15 -28.44 -5.85 -33.55
CA SER A 15 -28.65 -6.98 -34.45
C SER A 15 -29.23 -8.19 -33.70
N VAL A 16 -30.54 -8.33 -33.79
CA VAL A 16 -31.31 -9.57 -33.62
C VAL A 16 -31.49 -10.14 -35.03
N LEU A 17 -31.21 -11.44 -35.29
CA LEU A 17 -32.09 -12.37 -36.03
C LEU A 17 -31.49 -13.79 -36.16
N CYS A 18 -32.24 -14.73 -35.60
CA CYS A 18 -32.39 -16.18 -35.76
C CYS A 18 -31.74 -16.93 -36.95
N ILE A 19 -31.21 -18.14 -36.66
CA ILE A 19 -31.44 -19.37 -37.47
C ILE A 19 -31.65 -20.58 -36.52
N ALA A 20 -32.77 -21.28 -36.73
CA ALA A 20 -33.20 -22.53 -36.09
C ALA A 20 -32.66 -23.75 -36.88
N LEU A 21 -32.50 -24.99 -36.37
CA LEU A 21 -33.53 -25.96 -35.97
C LEU A 21 -32.89 -27.31 -35.56
N ILE A 22 -33.49 -27.95 -34.54
CA ILE A 22 -33.76 -29.40 -34.33
C ILE A 22 -32.58 -30.36 -34.07
N VAL A 23 -32.49 -30.86 -32.82
CA VAL A 23 -32.60 -32.31 -32.48
C VAL A 23 -33.37 -32.45 -31.16
N THR A 24 -34.21 -33.48 -31.11
CA THR A 24 -35.36 -33.74 -30.25
C THR A 24 -35.05 -34.29 -28.85
N GLY A 25 -35.79 -33.81 -27.85
CA GLY A 25 -36.46 -34.63 -26.84
C GLY A 25 -35.66 -35.09 -25.63
N ILE A 26 -35.76 -34.36 -24.52
CA ILE A 26 -36.17 -34.80 -23.17
C ILE A 26 -36.52 -33.52 -22.39
N MET A 27 -37.58 -33.59 -21.58
CA MET A 27 -38.19 -32.47 -20.87
C MET A 27 -37.16 -31.57 -20.14
N GLN A 28 -37.09 -30.29 -20.53
CA GLN A 28 -36.51 -29.22 -19.72
C GLN A 28 -37.63 -28.28 -19.29
N SER A 29 -37.78 -28.11 -17.97
CA SER A 29 -38.60 -27.07 -17.35
C SER A 29 -38.11 -25.67 -17.73
N PRO A 30 -39.00 -24.67 -17.82
CA PRO A 30 -38.62 -23.31 -18.18
C PRO A 30 -38.04 -22.62 -16.95
N VAL A 31 -36.71 -22.47 -16.90
CA VAL A 31 -36.10 -21.39 -16.11
C VAL A 31 -34.99 -20.80 -16.97
N MET A 32 -34.83 -19.48 -16.83
CA MET A 32 -33.79 -18.63 -17.43
C MET A 32 -34.18 -17.96 -18.75
N SER A 33 -34.93 -16.86 -18.63
CA SER A 33 -34.78 -15.77 -19.61
C SER A 33 -35.16 -14.39 -19.07
N TYR A 34 -34.91 -14.06 -17.78
CA TYR A 34 -34.94 -12.66 -17.32
C TYR A 34 -34.29 -12.53 -15.92
N ALA A 35 -32.97 -12.29 -15.88
CA ALA A 35 -32.21 -11.63 -14.81
C ALA A 35 -30.71 -11.68 -15.17
N VAL A 36 -30.01 -10.55 -15.13
CA VAL A 36 -28.58 -10.55 -14.75
C VAL A 36 -28.50 -11.30 -13.43
N SER A 37 -27.82 -12.45 -13.39
CA SER A 37 -27.80 -13.26 -12.17
C SER A 37 -27.15 -12.47 -11.03
N THR A 38 -27.64 -12.63 -9.80
CA THR A 38 -27.06 -11.96 -8.62
C THR A 38 -25.55 -12.20 -8.49
N GLN A 39 -25.08 -13.35 -8.98
CA GLN A 39 -23.66 -13.67 -9.11
C GLN A 39 -22.89 -12.69 -10.01
N GLU A 40 -23.43 -12.32 -11.17
CA GLU A 40 -22.78 -11.37 -12.07
C GLU A 40 -22.65 -9.98 -11.44
N LYS A 41 -23.63 -9.57 -10.61
CA LYS A 41 -23.55 -8.32 -9.84
C LYS A 41 -22.51 -8.39 -8.73
N LEU A 42 -22.38 -9.54 -8.07
CA LEU A 42 -21.33 -9.78 -7.07
C LEU A 42 -19.94 -9.70 -7.73
N ASP A 43 -19.76 -10.33 -8.88
CA ASP A 43 -18.49 -10.31 -9.62
C ASP A 43 -18.12 -8.87 -10.03
N GLN A 44 -19.07 -8.11 -10.60
CA GLN A 44 -18.87 -6.68 -10.93
C GLN A 44 -18.54 -5.82 -9.70
N THR A 45 -19.16 -6.12 -8.57
CA THR A 45 -18.91 -5.39 -7.31
C THR A 45 -17.52 -5.69 -6.78
N ASN A 46 -17.06 -6.94 -6.88
CA ASN A 46 -15.71 -7.34 -6.48
C ASN A 46 -14.64 -6.75 -7.40
N GLU A 47 -14.86 -6.74 -8.72
CA GLU A 47 -13.97 -6.04 -9.65
C GLU A 47 -13.86 -4.56 -9.31
N ARG A 48 -15.00 -3.91 -9.00
CA ARG A 48 -15.01 -2.52 -8.55
C ARG A 48 -14.27 -2.33 -7.23
N LEU A 49 -14.40 -3.27 -6.30
CA LEU A 49 -13.70 -3.24 -5.02
C LEU A 49 -12.18 -3.29 -5.19
N ASP A 50 -11.70 -4.15 -6.08
CA ASP A 50 -10.27 -4.27 -6.39
C ASP A 50 -9.73 -2.99 -7.02
N GLU A 51 -10.46 -2.37 -7.95
CA GLU A 51 -10.12 -1.06 -8.50
C GLU A 51 -10.05 0.03 -7.43
N LEU A 52 -11.06 0.09 -6.55
CA LEU A 52 -11.11 1.08 -5.47
C LEU A 52 -9.96 0.91 -4.48
N ARG A 53 -9.66 -0.33 -4.08
CA ARG A 53 -8.53 -0.63 -3.18
C ARG A 53 -7.19 -0.31 -3.82
N LYS A 54 -7.04 -0.59 -5.12
CA LYS A 54 -5.85 -0.19 -5.88
C LYS A 54 -5.69 1.34 -5.91
N ASN A 55 -6.75 2.06 -6.27
CA ASN A 55 -6.74 3.52 -6.28
C ASN A 55 -6.45 4.11 -4.89
N GLN A 56 -6.99 3.52 -3.82
CA GLN A 56 -6.69 3.92 -2.44
C GLN A 56 -5.20 3.73 -2.10
N SER A 57 -4.59 2.62 -2.55
CA SER A 57 -3.16 2.39 -2.40
C SER A 57 -2.33 3.42 -3.16
N GLU A 58 -2.71 3.77 -4.38
CA GLU A 58 -2.03 4.80 -5.18
C GLU A 58 -2.14 6.18 -4.52
N LEU A 59 -3.34 6.57 -4.06
CA LEU A 59 -3.55 7.83 -3.34
C LEU A 59 -2.73 7.90 -2.04
N ASN A 60 -2.61 6.80 -1.29
CA ASN A 60 -1.76 6.75 -0.10
C ASN A 60 -0.27 6.92 -0.45
N SER A 61 0.18 6.37 -1.57
CA SER A 61 1.54 6.57 -2.07
C SER A 61 1.77 8.03 -2.46
N ASP A 62 0.83 8.62 -3.20
CA ASP A 62 0.88 10.03 -3.60
C ASP A 62 0.92 10.95 -2.37
N LEU A 63 0.13 10.63 -1.33
CA LEU A 63 0.12 11.37 -0.06
C LEU A 63 1.49 11.31 0.65
N ALA A 64 2.12 10.14 0.68
CA ALA A 64 3.46 9.98 1.25
C ALA A 64 4.49 10.83 0.47
N ASP A 65 4.49 10.74 -0.85
CA ASP A 65 5.39 11.53 -1.71
C ASP A 65 5.17 13.05 -1.55
N LEU A 66 3.92 13.48 -1.37
CA LEU A 66 3.59 14.88 -1.11
C LEU A 66 4.09 15.36 0.26
N ASN A 67 3.98 14.52 1.30
CA ASN A 67 4.51 14.84 2.63
C ASN A 67 6.05 14.92 2.59
N ASP A 68 6.73 14.01 1.91
CA ASP A 68 8.19 14.05 1.75
C ASP A 68 8.64 15.34 1.02
N LYS A 69 7.89 15.78 0.01
CA LYS A 69 8.14 17.06 -0.67
C LYS A 69 7.88 18.24 0.25
N LEU A 70 6.86 18.18 1.10
CA LEU A 70 6.54 19.24 2.06
C LEU A 70 7.66 19.39 3.10
N ASP A 71 8.18 18.28 3.62
CA ASP A 71 9.31 18.25 4.55
C ASP A 71 10.59 18.77 3.91
N SER A 72 10.86 18.37 2.67
CA SER A 72 11.98 18.88 1.89
C SER A 72 11.87 20.40 1.67
N ALA A 73 10.69 20.89 1.29
CA ALA A 73 10.42 22.32 1.12
C ALA A 73 10.58 23.10 2.45
N SER A 74 10.10 22.54 3.56
CA SER A 74 10.25 23.14 4.89
C SER A 74 11.73 23.24 5.32
N THR A 75 12.52 22.20 5.02
CA THR A 75 13.97 22.19 5.28
C THR A 75 14.67 23.25 4.44
N SER A 76 14.36 23.35 3.13
CA SER A 76 14.92 24.38 2.25
C SER A 76 14.53 25.80 2.70
N LEU A 77 13.30 26.02 3.14
CA LEU A 77 12.87 27.32 3.68
C LEU A 77 13.66 27.71 4.93
N THR A 78 13.91 26.75 5.82
CA THR A 78 14.71 26.98 7.03
C THR A 78 16.16 27.35 6.68
N ASP A 79 16.75 26.66 5.70
CA ASP A 79 18.10 26.95 5.22
C ASP A 79 18.19 28.34 4.56
N ILE A 80 17.23 28.68 3.68
CA ILE A 80 17.15 30.00 3.05
C ILE A 80 17.03 31.11 4.11
N GLN A 81 16.17 30.92 5.12
CA GLN A 81 16.04 31.89 6.21
C GLN A 81 17.35 32.06 6.99
N SER A 82 18.06 30.97 7.28
CA SER A 82 19.35 31.04 7.95
C SER A 82 20.39 31.81 7.13
N GLN A 83 20.41 31.62 5.80
CA GLN A 83 21.30 32.36 4.92
C GLN A 83 20.93 33.86 4.87
N ILE A 84 19.64 34.19 4.86
CA ILE A 84 19.17 35.59 4.93
C ILE A 84 19.65 36.24 6.24
N ASP A 85 19.45 35.57 7.38
CA ASP A 85 19.85 36.08 8.69
C ASP A 85 21.37 36.29 8.80
N GLU A 86 22.17 35.40 8.22
CA GLU A 86 23.63 35.55 8.18
C GLU A 86 24.04 36.75 7.31
N LYS A 87 23.43 36.90 6.13
CA LYS A 87 23.69 38.03 5.23
C LYS A 87 23.28 39.37 5.86
N GLU A 88 22.17 39.42 6.60
CA GLU A 88 21.77 40.61 7.35
C GLU A 88 22.78 41.00 8.43
N LYS A 89 23.37 40.02 9.14
CA LYS A 89 24.44 40.28 10.11
C LYS A 89 25.69 40.83 9.44
N GLU A 90 26.12 40.23 8.32
CA GLU A 90 27.26 40.71 7.54
C GLU A 90 27.05 42.15 7.03
N ILE A 91 25.86 42.45 6.50
CA ILE A 91 25.47 43.79 6.05
C ILE A 91 25.54 44.79 7.21
N THR A 92 24.97 44.43 8.37
CA THR A 92 24.95 45.30 9.56
C THR A 92 26.38 45.60 10.04
N GLN A 93 27.26 44.60 10.03
CA GLN A 93 28.65 44.79 10.42
C GLN A 93 29.39 45.69 9.40
N LEU A 94 29.20 45.48 8.10
CA LEU A 94 29.78 46.34 7.07
C LEU A 94 29.28 47.78 7.18
N GLU A 95 28.01 48.02 7.49
CA GLU A 95 27.47 49.36 7.68
C GLU A 95 28.17 50.10 8.84
N LYS A 96 28.51 49.39 9.92
CA LYS A 96 29.30 49.92 11.03
C LYS A 96 30.76 50.18 10.65
N ASP A 97 31.36 49.30 9.85
CA ASP A 97 32.74 49.44 9.37
C ASP A 97 32.85 50.63 8.40
N ILE A 98 31.84 50.84 7.54
CA ILE A 98 31.72 51.99 6.64
C ILE A 98 31.62 53.29 7.45
N GLU A 99 30.79 53.34 8.48
CA GLU A 99 30.68 54.52 9.37
C GLU A 99 32.02 54.85 10.03
N THR A 100 32.73 53.81 10.49
CA THR A 100 34.05 53.95 11.11
C THR A 100 35.09 54.44 10.11
N ALA A 101 35.11 53.89 8.88
CA ALA A 101 36.01 54.29 7.82
C ALA A 101 35.80 55.76 7.41
N LEU A 102 34.54 56.20 7.27
CA LEU A 102 34.19 57.60 6.99
C LEU A 102 34.72 58.55 8.06
N LYS A 103 34.62 58.17 9.34
CA LYS A 103 35.14 58.98 10.43
C LYS A 103 36.67 59.10 10.36
N PHE A 104 37.37 57.99 10.13
CA PHE A 104 38.83 58.00 10.01
C PHE A 104 39.31 58.80 8.78
N GLU A 105 38.65 58.67 7.64
CA GLU A 105 38.94 59.45 6.43
C GLU A 105 38.82 60.95 6.72
N GLN A 106 37.76 61.37 7.40
CA GLN A 106 37.54 62.76 7.79
C GLN A 106 38.62 63.28 8.77
N GLU A 107 38.98 62.49 9.78
CA GLU A 107 40.04 62.85 10.73
C GLU A 107 41.41 63.02 10.02
N GLN A 108 41.74 62.15 9.08
CA GLN A 108 42.97 62.26 8.28
C GLN A 108 42.94 63.47 7.35
N TYR A 109 41.81 63.74 6.71
CA TYR A 109 41.64 64.93 5.88
C TYR A 109 41.80 66.22 6.69
N ASP A 110 41.25 66.27 7.91
CA ASP A 110 41.38 67.41 8.82
C ASP A 110 42.83 67.58 9.31
N ALA A 111 43.53 66.50 9.64
CA ALA A 111 44.94 66.51 10.02
C ALA A 111 45.84 67.00 8.88
N MET A 112 45.60 66.52 7.65
CA MET A 112 46.30 66.96 6.45
C MET A 112 46.11 68.47 6.22
N LYS A 113 44.86 68.97 6.30
CA LYS A 113 44.56 70.42 6.18
C LYS A 113 45.29 71.23 7.23
N LEU A 114 45.27 70.80 8.50
CA LEU A 114 45.94 71.50 9.59
C LEU A 114 47.45 71.57 9.35
N ARG A 115 48.06 70.48 8.85
CA ARG A 115 49.49 70.46 8.56
C ARG A 115 49.85 71.36 7.37
N ILE A 116 49.07 71.35 6.29
CA ILE A 116 49.25 72.27 5.15
C ILE A 116 49.15 73.72 5.63
N LYS A 117 48.14 74.02 6.45
CA LYS A 117 47.94 75.34 7.05
C LYS A 117 49.13 75.75 7.91
N TYR A 118 49.62 74.88 8.80
CA TYR A 118 50.78 75.16 9.64
C TYR A 118 52.04 75.42 8.83
N MET A 119 52.30 74.61 7.78
CA MET A 119 53.43 74.81 6.86
C MET A 119 53.38 76.17 6.14
N TYR A 120 52.20 76.76 6.00
CA TYR A 120 52.00 78.05 5.31
C TYR A 120 51.95 79.25 6.29
N GLU A 121 51.37 79.07 7.49
CA GLU A 121 51.07 80.17 8.43
C GLU A 121 52.05 80.32 9.60
N ASN A 122 52.63 79.24 10.13
CA ASN A 122 53.39 79.26 11.40
C ASN A 122 54.92 79.19 11.23
N GLY A 123 55.44 79.23 10.01
CA GLY A 123 56.86 79.49 9.76
C GLY A 123 57.13 80.97 10.00
N SER A 124 57.63 81.35 11.19
CA SER A 124 57.96 82.75 11.49
C SER A 124 58.85 83.36 10.39
N SER A 125 58.26 84.26 9.62
CA SER A 125 58.85 85.18 8.63
C SER A 125 59.03 84.69 7.19
N SER A 126 58.76 83.43 6.86
CA SER A 126 59.16 82.92 5.54
C SER A 126 58.32 81.68 5.13
N THR A 127 57.67 81.71 3.95
CA THR A 127 56.80 80.65 3.38
C THR A 127 57.49 79.27 3.38
N ALA A 128 56.79 78.15 3.11
CA ALA A 128 57.46 76.85 2.90
C ALA A 128 58.63 76.90 1.90
N ILE A 129 58.53 77.77 0.89
CA ILE A 129 59.61 78.11 -0.06
C ILE A 129 60.76 78.84 0.62
N ALA A 130 60.48 79.69 1.59
CA ALA A 130 61.49 80.44 2.31
C ALA A 130 62.10 79.68 3.51
N LEU A 131 61.39 78.71 4.14
CA LEU A 131 62.00 77.72 5.03
C LEU A 131 63.02 76.84 4.29
N LEU A 132 62.77 76.59 3.00
CA LEU A 132 63.75 75.98 2.10
C LEU A 132 64.89 76.97 1.80
N LEU A 133 64.62 78.22 1.43
CA LEU A 133 65.67 79.22 1.11
C LEU A 133 66.50 79.70 2.32
N GLU A 134 66.03 79.49 3.54
CA GLU A 134 66.71 79.88 4.80
C GLU A 134 67.67 78.78 5.31
N SER A 135 67.77 77.65 4.62
CA SER A 135 68.76 76.60 4.91
C SER A 135 70.19 77.12 4.78
N GLY A 136 71.06 76.79 5.73
CA GLY A 136 72.45 77.28 5.78
C GLY A 136 73.37 76.71 4.68
N ASP A 137 73.03 75.56 4.10
CA ASP A 137 73.74 74.89 3.02
C ASP A 137 72.81 74.03 2.13
N MET A 138 73.34 73.52 1.03
CA MET A 138 72.56 72.72 0.05
C MET A 138 72.11 71.36 0.61
N GLU A 139 72.80 70.81 1.62
CA GLU A 139 72.42 69.53 2.24
C GLU A 139 71.18 69.70 3.12
N ASP A 140 71.14 70.77 3.92
CA ASP A 140 69.98 71.15 4.73
C ASP A 140 68.78 71.55 3.85
N PHE A 141 69.03 72.25 2.73
CA PHE A 141 68.00 72.54 1.71
C PHE A 141 67.32 71.26 1.20
N LEU A 142 68.12 70.31 0.71
CA LEU A 142 67.64 69.07 0.10
C LEU A 142 66.93 68.18 1.12
N THR A 143 67.48 68.10 2.33
CA THR A 143 66.88 67.31 3.42
C THR A 143 65.49 67.84 3.77
N ARG A 144 65.32 69.16 3.90
CA ARG A 144 64.02 69.79 4.17
C ARG A 144 63.05 69.61 3.01
N ALA A 145 63.50 69.78 1.76
CA ALA A 145 62.67 69.56 0.58
C ALA A 145 62.16 68.11 0.51
N GLU A 146 63.05 67.15 0.81
CA GLU A 146 62.70 65.74 0.88
C GLU A 146 61.68 65.45 1.98
N TYR A 147 61.87 65.99 3.20
CA TYR A 147 60.89 65.81 4.28
C TYR A 147 59.50 66.34 3.92
N ILE A 148 59.41 67.54 3.32
CA ILE A 148 58.14 68.14 2.91
C ILE A 148 57.45 67.26 1.85
N SER A 149 58.20 66.77 0.85
CA SER A 149 57.66 65.87 -0.17
C SER A 149 57.16 64.57 0.45
N ARG A 150 57.98 63.89 1.26
CA ARG A 150 57.61 62.60 1.88
C ARG A 150 56.37 62.70 2.75
N ILE A 151 56.20 63.82 3.45
CA ILE A 151 55.02 64.11 4.26
C ILE A 151 53.78 64.32 3.37
N SER A 152 53.90 65.08 2.27
CA SER A 152 52.78 65.25 1.33
C SER A 152 52.40 63.95 0.63
N ASP A 153 53.39 63.15 0.24
CA ASP A 153 53.20 61.85 -0.39
C ASP A 153 52.53 60.87 0.57
N TYR A 154 52.93 60.86 1.84
CA TYR A 154 52.31 60.04 2.88
C TYR A 154 50.82 60.32 3.04
N ASP A 155 50.39 61.58 3.17
CA ASP A 155 48.97 61.88 3.37
C ASP A 155 48.13 61.64 2.13
N ARG A 156 48.69 61.91 0.96
CA ARG A 156 48.01 61.58 -0.29
C ARG A 156 47.78 60.08 -0.39
N HIS A 157 48.81 59.29 -0.07
CA HIS A 157 48.72 57.83 -0.05
C HIS A 157 47.71 57.35 1.01
N MET A 158 47.73 57.91 2.22
CA MET A 158 46.78 57.55 3.26
C MET A 158 45.34 57.83 2.84
N LEU A 159 45.05 59.01 2.27
CA LEU A 159 43.70 59.33 1.77
C LEU A 159 43.27 58.41 0.63
N GLU A 160 44.19 58.06 -0.28
CA GLU A 160 43.91 57.09 -1.35
C GLU A 160 43.58 55.69 -0.79
N GLU A 161 44.35 55.21 0.18
CA GLU A 161 44.07 53.94 0.87
C GLU A 161 42.71 53.94 1.58
N TYR A 162 42.36 55.02 2.30
CA TYR A 162 41.05 55.14 2.95
C TYR A 162 39.90 55.18 1.94
N HIS A 163 40.05 55.96 0.87
CA HIS A 163 39.06 56.03 -0.19
C HIS A 163 38.84 54.67 -0.86
N ASN A 164 39.91 53.93 -1.14
CA ASN A 164 39.86 52.59 -1.73
C ASN A 164 39.19 51.58 -0.79
N ASN A 165 39.51 51.63 0.51
CA ASN A 165 38.89 50.78 1.52
C ASN A 165 37.38 51.07 1.65
N TYR A 166 37.00 52.35 1.77
CA TYR A 166 35.60 52.77 1.80
C TYR A 166 34.84 52.26 0.56
N THR A 167 35.42 52.44 -0.63
CA THR A 167 34.82 51.97 -1.89
C THR A 167 34.61 50.46 -1.87
N THR A 168 35.61 49.69 -1.42
CA THR A 168 35.55 48.22 -1.32
C THR A 168 34.46 47.77 -0.33
N LEU A 169 34.33 48.43 0.82
CA LEU A 169 33.31 48.12 1.82
C LEU A 169 31.90 48.38 1.28
N VAL A 170 31.70 49.53 0.61
CA VAL A 170 30.41 49.87 -0.02
C VAL A 170 30.06 48.87 -1.12
N GLU A 171 30.98 48.53 -2.01
CA GLU A 171 30.75 47.53 -3.06
C GLU A 171 30.40 46.16 -2.48
N SER A 172 31.09 45.74 -1.41
CA SER A 172 30.80 44.48 -0.72
C SER A 172 29.40 44.49 -0.09
N ARG A 173 29.03 45.58 0.57
CA ARG A 173 27.68 45.76 1.14
C ARG A 173 26.61 45.67 0.06
N GLU A 174 26.80 46.34 -1.07
CA GLU A 174 25.82 46.31 -2.16
C GLU A 174 25.64 44.92 -2.76
N LYS A 175 26.74 44.17 -2.94
CA LYS A 175 26.66 42.76 -3.38
C LYS A 175 25.88 41.89 -2.40
N LEU A 176 26.14 42.02 -1.10
CA LEU A 176 25.38 41.26 -0.09
C LEU A 176 23.90 41.65 -0.05
N LYS A 177 23.56 42.93 -0.27
CA LYS A 177 22.17 43.38 -0.41
C LYS A 177 21.51 42.74 -1.63
N GLU A 178 22.20 42.72 -2.77
CA GLU A 178 21.69 42.07 -3.98
C GLU A 178 21.45 40.56 -3.77
N ASP A 179 22.39 39.87 -3.14
CA ASP A 179 22.25 38.44 -2.86
C ASP A 179 21.15 38.14 -1.84
N ARG A 180 20.98 39.00 -0.82
CA ARG A 180 19.85 38.92 0.12
C ARG A 180 18.51 39.08 -0.60
N GLU A 181 18.39 40.03 -1.53
CA GLU A 181 17.14 40.20 -2.30
C GLU A 181 16.84 38.98 -3.18
N LYS A 182 17.87 38.34 -3.76
CA LYS A 182 17.70 37.07 -4.48
C LYS A 182 17.19 35.96 -3.56
N LEU A 183 17.73 35.86 -2.34
CA LEU A 183 17.30 34.87 -1.35
C LEU A 183 15.85 35.11 -0.91
N LEU A 184 15.44 36.36 -0.67
CA LEU A 184 14.05 36.70 -0.35
C LEU A 184 13.08 36.33 -1.48
N ALA A 185 13.49 36.54 -2.74
CA ALA A 185 12.69 36.11 -3.89
C ALA A 185 12.59 34.57 -3.98
N LEU A 186 13.65 33.83 -3.64
CA LEU A 186 13.61 32.37 -3.56
C LEU A 186 12.73 31.88 -2.41
N GLU A 187 12.79 32.54 -1.25
CA GLU A 187 11.96 32.24 -0.08
C GLU A 187 10.46 32.37 -0.41
N ASP A 188 10.05 33.47 -1.04
CA ASP A 188 8.66 33.71 -1.44
C ASP A 188 8.16 32.64 -2.43
N ASN A 189 8.99 32.26 -3.41
CA ASN A 189 8.64 31.19 -4.34
C ASN A 189 8.53 29.84 -3.65
N ALA A 190 9.44 29.52 -2.72
CA ALA A 190 9.40 28.29 -1.95
C ALA A 190 8.15 28.23 -1.04
N LYS A 191 7.75 29.33 -0.40
CA LYS A 191 6.49 29.43 0.37
C LYS A 191 5.26 29.15 -0.49
N LYS A 192 5.19 29.76 -1.68
CA LYS A 192 4.08 29.50 -2.63
C LYS A 192 4.00 28.04 -3.05
N GLN A 193 5.16 27.40 -3.26
CA GLN A 193 5.20 25.97 -3.57
C GLN A 193 4.75 25.12 -2.37
N GLN A 194 5.19 25.46 -1.15
CA GLN A 194 4.75 24.81 0.08
C GLN A 194 3.22 24.88 0.25
N ASP A 195 2.62 26.05 0.06
CA ASP A 195 1.17 26.26 0.15
C ASP A 195 0.42 25.41 -0.89
N SER A 196 0.92 25.37 -2.12
CA SER A 196 0.36 24.55 -3.20
C SER A 196 0.41 23.06 -2.87
N ILE A 197 1.53 22.57 -2.32
CA ILE A 197 1.69 21.18 -1.88
C ILE A 197 0.73 20.89 -0.72
N GLN A 198 0.60 21.79 0.26
CA GLN A 198 -0.32 21.64 1.38
C GLN A 198 -1.78 21.52 0.93
N GLN A 199 -2.17 22.28 -0.10
CA GLN A 199 -3.49 22.15 -0.72
C GLN A 199 -3.67 20.78 -1.39
N LEU A 200 -2.67 20.30 -2.14
CA LEU A 200 -2.70 18.97 -2.76
C LEU A 200 -2.77 17.84 -1.73
N VAL A 201 -2.10 17.99 -0.57
CA VAL A 201 -2.20 17.06 0.56
C VAL A 201 -3.64 17.01 1.07
N SER A 202 -4.26 18.17 1.31
CA SER A 202 -5.65 18.25 1.77
C SER A 202 -6.64 17.64 0.77
N ASP A 203 -6.48 17.91 -0.52
CA ASP A 203 -7.32 17.37 -1.58
C ASP A 203 -7.15 15.85 -1.70
N THR A 204 -5.92 15.36 -1.60
CA THR A 204 -5.62 13.92 -1.64
C THR A 204 -6.21 13.21 -0.42
N GLN A 205 -6.10 13.79 0.78
CA GLN A 205 -6.72 13.22 1.98
C GLN A 205 -8.24 13.12 1.82
N THR A 206 -8.88 14.16 1.29
CA THR A 206 -10.33 14.15 1.03
C THR A 206 -10.72 13.04 0.04
N LYS A 207 -9.90 12.80 -0.99
CA LYS A 207 -10.11 11.69 -1.95
C LYS A 207 -9.93 10.33 -1.29
N ILE A 208 -8.95 10.18 -0.38
CA ILE A 208 -8.74 8.94 0.39
C ILE A 208 -9.96 8.66 1.27
N ASP A 209 -10.49 9.67 1.96
CA ASP A 209 -11.67 9.52 2.82
C ASP A 209 -12.88 9.09 1.98
N SER A 210 -13.13 9.80 0.87
CA SER A 210 -14.21 9.43 -0.07
C SER A 210 -14.05 8.04 -0.68
N SER A 211 -12.81 7.62 -0.99
CA SER A 211 -12.53 6.27 -1.49
C SER A 211 -12.76 5.22 -0.40
N THR A 212 -12.46 5.55 0.86
CA THR A 212 -12.69 4.66 2.00
C THR A 212 -14.18 4.43 2.22
N ASP A 213 -14.99 5.48 2.14
CA ASP A 213 -16.45 5.38 2.20
C ASP A 213 -17.01 4.53 1.05
N ALA A 214 -16.54 4.78 -0.19
CA ALA A 214 -16.96 4.01 -1.36
C ALA A 214 -16.59 2.52 -1.27
N ILE A 215 -15.45 2.18 -0.66
CA ILE A 215 -15.06 0.79 -0.39
C ILE A 215 -16.04 0.17 0.61
N ALA A 216 -16.33 0.84 1.73
CA ALA A 216 -17.26 0.33 2.73
C ALA A 216 -18.67 0.10 2.16
N GLU A 217 -19.15 1.01 1.31
CA GLU A 217 -20.43 0.84 0.59
C GLU A 217 -20.41 -0.36 -0.36
N ALA A 218 -19.34 -0.52 -1.15
CA ALA A 218 -19.20 -1.65 -2.06
C ALA A 218 -19.09 -2.99 -1.32
N GLU A 219 -18.38 -3.05 -0.19
CA GLU A 219 -18.30 -4.24 0.67
C GLU A 219 -19.66 -4.61 1.25
N ALA A 220 -20.44 -3.64 1.73
CA ALA A 220 -21.79 -3.87 2.23
C ALA A 220 -22.72 -4.42 1.13
N LEU A 221 -22.60 -3.90 -0.09
CA LEU A 221 -23.39 -4.33 -1.24
C LEU A 221 -22.98 -5.73 -1.74
N ALA A 222 -21.69 -6.05 -1.75
CA ALA A 222 -21.20 -7.40 -2.03
C ALA A 222 -21.76 -8.41 -1.03
N LEU A 223 -21.71 -8.09 0.26
CA LEU A 223 -22.28 -8.93 1.32
C LEU A 223 -23.78 -9.17 1.13
N GLU A 224 -24.52 -8.16 0.68
CA GLU A 224 -25.95 -8.28 0.41
C GLU A 224 -26.22 -9.21 -0.78
N TYR A 225 -25.43 -9.14 -1.85
CA TYR A 225 -25.55 -10.08 -2.97
C TYR A 225 -25.19 -11.51 -2.58
N GLU A 226 -24.16 -11.71 -1.76
CA GLU A 226 -23.81 -13.04 -1.23
C GLU A 226 -24.98 -13.66 -0.45
N LYS A 227 -25.64 -12.89 0.42
CA LYS A 227 -26.84 -13.34 1.15
C LYS A 227 -27.99 -13.72 0.23
N GLN A 228 -28.21 -12.92 -0.82
CA GLN A 228 -29.26 -13.21 -1.81
C GLN A 228 -28.98 -14.49 -2.60
N ILE A 229 -27.73 -14.70 -3.01
CA ILE A 229 -27.29 -15.92 -3.70
C ILE A 229 -27.48 -17.14 -2.79
N GLU A 230 -27.09 -17.02 -1.51
CA GLU A 230 -27.26 -18.10 -0.53
C GLU A 230 -28.75 -18.45 -0.33
N ALA A 231 -29.62 -17.45 -0.16
CA ALA A 231 -31.05 -17.66 -0.03
C ALA A 231 -31.65 -18.33 -1.28
N GLU A 232 -31.19 -17.96 -2.47
CA GLU A 232 -31.62 -18.57 -3.75
C GLU A 232 -31.18 -20.04 -3.85
N ILE A 233 -29.95 -20.36 -3.43
CA ILE A 233 -29.43 -21.74 -3.39
C ILE A 233 -30.25 -22.60 -2.43
N ILE A 234 -30.51 -22.11 -1.21
CA ILE A 234 -31.30 -22.86 -0.20
C ILE A 234 -32.72 -23.10 -0.72
N ALA A 235 -33.37 -22.07 -1.27
CA ALA A 235 -34.72 -22.19 -1.82
C ALA A 235 -34.78 -23.21 -2.98
N ARG A 236 -33.77 -23.22 -3.85
CA ARG A 236 -33.65 -24.19 -4.93
C ARG A 236 -33.46 -25.62 -4.42
N GLN A 237 -32.56 -25.83 -3.46
CA GLN A 237 -32.34 -27.14 -2.84
C GLN A 237 -33.59 -27.66 -2.13
N GLU A 238 -34.34 -26.79 -1.45
CA GLU A 238 -35.58 -27.18 -0.80
C GLU A 238 -36.67 -27.56 -1.82
N ALA A 239 -36.78 -26.80 -2.92
CA ALA A 239 -37.70 -27.13 -4.02
C ALA A 239 -37.34 -28.46 -4.69
N GLU A 240 -36.05 -28.71 -4.95
CA GLU A 240 -35.55 -29.98 -5.50
C GLU A 240 -35.83 -31.14 -4.53
N ARG A 241 -35.62 -30.96 -3.22
CA ARG A 241 -35.94 -31.97 -2.20
C ARG A 241 -37.44 -32.29 -2.16
N LYS A 242 -38.30 -31.28 -2.16
CA LYS A 242 -39.77 -31.48 -2.19
C LYS A 242 -40.23 -32.19 -3.47
N ALA A 243 -39.66 -31.82 -4.61
CA ALA A 243 -39.95 -32.48 -5.88
C ALA A 243 -39.48 -33.95 -5.90
N ALA A 244 -38.30 -34.24 -5.34
CA ALA A 244 -37.78 -35.60 -5.20
C ALA A 244 -38.63 -36.45 -4.24
N GLU A 245 -39.06 -35.88 -3.11
CA GLU A 245 -39.95 -36.56 -2.15
C GLU A 245 -41.32 -36.87 -2.80
N GLU A 246 -41.91 -35.91 -3.52
CA GLU A 246 -43.17 -36.12 -4.23
C GLU A 246 -43.04 -37.17 -5.34
N ALA A 247 -41.94 -37.14 -6.10
CA ALA A 247 -41.63 -38.14 -7.13
C ALA A 247 -41.43 -39.53 -6.52
N ALA A 248 -40.70 -39.64 -5.39
CA ALA A 248 -40.50 -40.89 -4.66
C ALA A 248 -41.82 -41.42 -4.11
N ARG A 249 -42.70 -40.56 -3.58
CA ARG A 249 -44.05 -40.94 -3.12
C ARG A 249 -44.89 -41.50 -4.28
N LYS A 250 -44.91 -40.83 -5.43
CA LYS A 250 -45.63 -41.30 -6.63
C LYS A 250 -45.06 -42.63 -7.14
N ALA A 251 -43.75 -42.79 -7.15
CA ALA A 251 -43.09 -44.03 -7.55
C ALA A 251 -43.38 -45.20 -6.57
N ALA A 252 -43.39 -44.93 -5.26
CA ALA A 252 -43.72 -45.91 -4.23
C ALA A 252 -45.19 -46.35 -4.30
N GLU A 253 -46.12 -45.41 -4.54
CA GLU A 253 -47.54 -45.71 -4.75
C GLU A 253 -47.75 -46.57 -6.01
N GLU A 254 -47.07 -46.26 -7.10
CA GLU A 254 -47.12 -47.07 -8.33
C GLU A 254 -46.50 -48.46 -8.13
N ALA A 255 -45.38 -48.56 -7.42
CA ALA A 255 -44.73 -49.83 -7.08
C ALA A 255 -45.61 -50.68 -6.17
N ALA A 256 -46.26 -50.08 -5.16
CA ALA A 256 -47.21 -50.77 -4.29
C ALA A 256 -48.44 -51.27 -5.06
N ARG A 257 -48.95 -50.49 -6.02
CA ARG A 257 -50.04 -50.92 -6.92
C ARG A 257 -49.63 -52.12 -7.77
N LYS A 258 -48.43 -52.09 -8.37
CA LYS A 258 -47.89 -53.21 -9.17
C LYS A 258 -47.67 -54.46 -8.31
N ALA A 259 -47.09 -54.31 -7.11
CA ALA A 259 -46.87 -55.41 -6.17
C ALA A 259 -48.17 -56.01 -5.64
N ALA A 260 -49.20 -55.20 -5.38
CA ALA A 260 -50.53 -55.68 -5.00
C ALA A 260 -51.22 -56.45 -6.15
N GLU A 261 -51.05 -56.01 -7.39
CA GLU A 261 -51.56 -56.72 -8.57
C GLU A 261 -50.82 -58.07 -8.80
N GLU A 262 -49.52 -58.11 -8.52
CA GLU A 262 -48.69 -59.33 -8.61
C GLU A 262 -48.98 -60.31 -7.47
N ALA A 263 -49.19 -59.82 -6.24
CA ALA A 263 -49.63 -60.63 -5.10
C ALA A 263 -51.05 -61.20 -5.31
N ALA A 264 -51.96 -60.45 -5.94
CA ALA A 264 -53.29 -60.94 -6.31
C ALA A 264 -53.24 -62.03 -7.41
N LYS A 265 -52.20 -62.02 -8.28
CA LYS A 265 -51.94 -63.10 -9.24
C LYS A 265 -51.31 -64.33 -8.57
N ASN A 266 -50.40 -64.13 -7.62
CA ASN A 266 -49.78 -65.24 -6.87
C ASN A 266 -50.73 -65.92 -5.87
N ASN A 267 -51.73 -65.22 -5.31
CA ASN A 267 -52.73 -65.83 -4.41
C ASN A 267 -53.81 -66.66 -5.15
N ARG A 268 -53.75 -66.74 -6.50
CA ARG A 268 -54.49 -67.74 -7.28
C ARG A 268 -53.71 -69.05 -7.48
N ASN A 269 -52.40 -69.05 -7.23
CA ASN A 269 -51.51 -70.19 -7.45
C ASN A 269 -50.53 -70.33 -6.28
N ASN A 270 -50.98 -70.72 -5.09
CA ASN A 270 -50.22 -71.71 -4.31
C ASN A 270 -51.05 -72.34 -3.17
N GLY A 271 -51.45 -73.59 -3.37
CA GLY A 271 -51.53 -74.54 -2.27
C GLY A 271 -50.24 -75.36 -2.27
N GLY A 272 -49.57 -75.42 -1.12
CA GLY A 272 -48.60 -76.50 -0.83
C GLY A 272 -47.12 -76.10 -0.77
N ASN A 273 -46.70 -75.75 0.45
CA ASN A 273 -45.63 -76.41 1.23
C ASN A 273 -44.14 -76.43 0.78
N SER A 274 -43.30 -76.29 1.82
CA SER A 274 -41.91 -76.74 2.02
C SER A 274 -40.71 -75.86 1.61
N ASN A 275 -40.21 -75.13 2.62
CA ASN A 275 -38.99 -75.37 3.41
C ASN A 275 -37.59 -75.59 2.76
N THR A 276 -36.55 -75.16 3.51
CA THR A 276 -35.08 -75.41 3.41
C THR A 276 -34.30 -74.26 2.74
N THR A 277 -33.69 -73.28 3.44
CA THR A 277 -32.50 -73.23 4.35
C THR A 277 -31.13 -73.37 3.68
N VAL A 278 -30.22 -72.43 4.05
CA VAL A 278 -28.73 -72.45 4.00
C VAL A 278 -28.14 -72.41 2.57
N ASP A 279 -27.13 -71.60 2.19
CA ASP A 279 -25.86 -71.39 2.88
C ASP A 279 -25.06 -70.18 2.35
N THR A 280 -24.27 -69.69 3.29
CA THR A 280 -23.10 -68.79 3.36
C THR A 280 -22.10 -68.82 2.19
N ALA A 281 -21.36 -67.70 2.06
CA ALA A 281 -19.94 -67.54 1.63
C ALA A 281 -19.79 -66.44 0.57
N THR A 282 -18.76 -65.60 0.47
CA THR A 282 -17.56 -65.28 1.25
C THR A 282 -16.94 -64.07 0.54
N ILE A 283 -16.37 -63.14 1.30
CA ILE A 283 -15.58 -62.00 0.83
C ILE A 283 -14.26 -62.48 0.22
N PRO A 284 -13.77 -61.89 -0.89
CA PRO A 284 -12.36 -61.91 -1.24
C PRO A 284 -11.69 -60.55 -0.93
N ASP A 285 -10.67 -60.63 -0.07
CA ASP A 285 -9.60 -59.66 0.13
C ASP A 285 -8.85 -59.34 -1.17
N GLY A 286 -8.33 -58.11 -1.27
CA GLY A 286 -7.40 -57.73 -2.35
C GLY A 286 -7.05 -56.25 -2.41
N MET A 287 -6.76 -55.64 -1.27
CA MET A 287 -6.30 -54.26 -1.12
C MET A 287 -4.77 -54.23 -1.09
N THR A 288 -4.13 -53.54 -2.03
CA THR A 288 -2.71 -53.15 -1.92
C THR A 288 -2.65 -51.63 -1.80
N LEU A 289 -2.79 -51.14 -0.57
CA LEU A 289 -2.44 -49.78 -0.20
C LEU A 289 -0.95 -49.73 0.12
N ILE A 290 -0.22 -48.83 -0.55
CA ILE A 290 1.10 -48.42 -0.13
C ILE A 290 0.88 -47.49 1.06
N GLN A 291 0.96 -48.05 2.26
CA GLN A 291 0.82 -47.31 3.51
C GLN A 291 2.19 -46.70 3.87
N GLN A 292 2.31 -45.37 3.75
CA GLN A 292 3.39 -44.64 4.38
C GLN A 292 3.01 -44.49 5.87
N GLN A 293 3.78 -45.14 6.74
CA GLN A 293 3.58 -45.13 8.19
C GLN A 293 3.68 -43.69 8.74
N THR A 294 2.60 -43.21 9.36
CA THR A 294 2.68 -42.23 10.44
C THR A 294 1.86 -42.75 11.62
N SER A 295 2.45 -42.66 12.81
CA SER A 295 2.00 -43.27 14.05
C SER A 295 0.59 -42.80 14.43
N GLY A 296 -0.41 -43.68 14.25
CA GLY A 296 -1.80 -43.42 14.60
C GLY A 296 -1.98 -43.28 16.11
N THR A 297 -2.03 -42.04 16.58
CA THR A 297 -2.69 -41.71 17.85
C THR A 297 -4.08 -41.24 17.47
N THR A 298 -5.10 -42.06 17.74
CA THR A 298 -6.50 -41.60 17.60
C THR A 298 -6.67 -40.39 18.50
N ILE A 299 -6.96 -39.25 17.90
CA ILE A 299 -7.17 -38.00 18.63
C ILE A 299 -8.58 -38.04 19.17
N ASN A 300 -8.78 -37.77 20.44
CA ASN A 300 -10.12 -37.61 20.99
C ASN A 300 -10.68 -36.26 20.52
N TYR A 301 -11.78 -36.28 19.78
CA TYR A 301 -12.44 -35.08 19.25
C TYR A 301 -13.95 -35.15 19.47
N THR A 302 -14.59 -33.98 19.50
CA THR A 302 -16.05 -33.83 19.51
C THR A 302 -16.59 -33.56 18.10
N ASP A 303 -17.90 -33.73 17.89
CA ASP A 303 -18.54 -33.34 16.62
C ASP A 303 -18.30 -31.87 16.27
N ASN A 304 -18.19 -31.01 17.29
CA ASN A 304 -17.85 -29.61 17.13
C ASN A 304 -16.41 -29.41 16.65
N ASP A 305 -15.45 -30.18 17.16
CA ASP A 305 -14.05 -30.12 16.70
C ASP A 305 -13.92 -30.60 15.25
N LEU A 306 -14.65 -31.66 14.87
CA LEU A 306 -14.72 -32.10 13.48
C LEU A 306 -15.31 -31.02 12.57
N ALA A 307 -16.40 -30.38 12.97
CA ALA A 307 -17.02 -29.30 12.21
C ALA A 307 -16.08 -28.08 12.07
N MET A 308 -15.37 -27.71 13.14
CA MET A 308 -14.37 -26.63 13.13
C MET A 308 -13.18 -26.98 12.23
N LEU A 309 -12.66 -28.21 12.31
CA LEU A 309 -11.55 -28.64 11.46
C LEU A 309 -11.96 -28.67 9.99
N ALA A 310 -13.13 -29.22 9.68
CA ALA A 310 -13.63 -29.27 8.31
C ALA A 310 -13.87 -27.87 7.74
N ALA A 311 -14.42 -26.96 8.56
CA ALA A 311 -14.69 -25.58 8.16
C ALA A 311 -13.41 -24.81 7.85
N ILE A 312 -12.36 -24.95 8.66
CA ILE A 312 -11.09 -24.27 8.37
C ILE A 312 -10.37 -24.87 7.16
N VAL A 313 -10.43 -26.19 6.98
CA VAL A 313 -9.85 -26.87 5.79
C VAL A 313 -10.53 -26.37 4.52
N GLU A 314 -11.84 -26.14 4.54
CA GLU A 314 -12.51 -25.52 3.42
C GLU A 314 -12.08 -24.06 3.23
N CYS A 315 -11.96 -23.29 4.30
CA CYS A 315 -11.54 -21.90 4.20
C CYS A 315 -10.16 -21.74 3.56
N GLU A 316 -9.22 -22.63 3.89
CA GLU A 316 -7.82 -22.53 3.49
C GLU A 316 -7.48 -23.34 2.23
N ALA A 317 -8.20 -24.44 1.99
CA ALA A 317 -7.82 -25.44 0.99
C ALA A 317 -8.99 -25.96 0.14
N ALA A 318 -10.12 -25.25 0.05
CA ALA A 318 -11.29 -25.67 -0.75
C ALA A 318 -10.93 -26.13 -2.18
N ASN A 319 -10.10 -25.35 -2.88
CA ASN A 319 -9.70 -25.59 -4.27
C ASN A 319 -8.48 -26.52 -4.42
N GLN A 320 -7.94 -27.03 -3.31
CA GLN A 320 -6.77 -27.90 -3.33
C GLN A 320 -7.19 -29.39 -3.50
N PRO A 321 -6.30 -30.23 -4.05
CA PRO A 321 -6.52 -31.68 -4.09
C PRO A 321 -6.62 -32.27 -2.68
N TYR A 322 -7.08 -33.51 -2.58
CA TYR A 322 -7.30 -34.20 -1.30
C TYR A 322 -6.06 -34.21 -0.39
N GLU A 323 -4.89 -34.37 -0.99
CA GLU A 323 -3.59 -34.31 -0.30
C GLU A 323 -3.34 -32.93 0.34
N GLY A 324 -3.69 -31.84 -0.34
CA GLY A 324 -3.57 -30.49 0.21
C GLY A 324 -4.55 -30.23 1.37
N LYS A 325 -5.76 -30.77 1.29
CA LYS A 325 -6.77 -30.67 2.35
C LYS A 325 -6.35 -31.41 3.62
N THR A 326 -5.85 -32.64 3.48
CA THR A 326 -5.33 -33.43 4.60
C THR A 326 -4.05 -32.83 5.18
N ALA A 327 -3.21 -32.20 4.36
CA ALA A 327 -2.02 -31.47 4.81
C ALA A 327 -2.38 -30.25 5.69
N VAL A 328 -3.35 -29.43 5.29
CA VAL A 328 -3.81 -28.29 6.11
C VAL A 328 -4.45 -28.77 7.42
N ALA A 329 -5.27 -29.81 7.37
CA ALA A 329 -5.83 -30.42 8.58
C ALA A 329 -4.73 -30.91 9.54
N SER A 330 -3.67 -31.52 8.99
CA SER A 330 -2.52 -32.01 9.76
C SER A 330 -1.78 -30.89 10.50
N VAL A 331 -1.67 -29.69 9.92
CA VAL A 331 -1.05 -28.53 10.59
C VAL A 331 -1.80 -28.13 11.87
N VAL A 332 -3.14 -28.10 11.83
CA VAL A 332 -3.96 -27.77 13.00
C VAL A 332 -3.71 -28.76 14.13
N ILE A 333 -3.68 -30.05 13.80
CA ILE A 333 -3.42 -31.13 14.73
C ILE A 333 -2.00 -31.09 15.30
N ASN A 334 -1.00 -30.86 14.45
CA ASN A 334 0.39 -30.74 14.89
C ASN A 334 0.60 -29.59 15.86
N ARG A 335 -0.13 -28.48 15.67
CA ARG A 335 -0.13 -27.37 16.65
C ARG A 335 -0.72 -27.81 17.98
N MET A 336 -1.89 -28.45 18.00
CA MET A 336 -2.48 -28.94 19.25
C MET A 336 -1.56 -29.90 20.03
N ASN A 337 -0.78 -30.70 19.31
CA ASN A 337 0.14 -31.68 19.90
C ASN A 337 1.51 -31.09 20.27
N ASN A 338 1.79 -29.83 19.93
CA ASN A 338 3.08 -29.21 20.18
C ASN A 338 3.02 -28.32 21.44
N PRO A 339 3.87 -28.55 22.46
CA PRO A 339 3.86 -27.79 23.72
C PRO A 339 4.02 -26.27 23.60
N ARG A 340 4.51 -25.79 22.44
CA ARG A 340 4.66 -24.35 22.15
C ARG A 340 3.33 -23.66 21.82
N TRP A 341 2.29 -24.43 21.51
CA TRP A 341 0.99 -23.93 21.09
C TRP A 341 -0.11 -24.31 22.10
N PRO A 342 -1.27 -23.65 22.06
CA PRO A 342 -2.42 -24.05 22.86
C PRO A 342 -2.88 -25.48 22.52
N GLY A 343 -3.38 -26.21 23.51
CA GLY A 343 -3.73 -27.63 23.38
C GLY A 343 -5.13 -27.90 22.83
N THR A 344 -5.94 -26.87 22.54
CA THR A 344 -7.32 -27.02 22.05
C THR A 344 -7.50 -26.50 20.63
N MET A 345 -8.44 -27.09 19.88
CA MET A 345 -8.66 -26.72 18.48
C MET A 345 -9.10 -25.27 18.33
N SER A 346 -10.03 -24.81 19.16
CA SER A 346 -10.46 -23.41 19.17
C SER A 346 -9.28 -22.46 19.39
N GLU A 347 -8.45 -22.68 20.41
CA GLU A 347 -7.34 -21.77 20.70
C GLU A 347 -6.27 -21.75 19.59
N VAL A 348 -6.05 -22.89 18.91
CA VAL A 348 -5.15 -22.98 17.75
C VAL A 348 -5.70 -22.21 16.55
N LEU A 349 -7.00 -22.30 16.27
CA LEU A 349 -7.63 -21.62 15.15
C LEU A 349 -7.68 -20.10 15.33
N TYR A 350 -7.81 -19.62 16.56
CA TYR A 350 -7.84 -18.17 16.86
C TYR A 350 -6.44 -17.53 17.01
N GLN A 351 -5.36 -18.31 16.88
CA GLN A 351 -4.00 -17.75 16.85
C GLN A 351 -3.82 -16.79 15.67
N PRO A 352 -3.05 -15.70 15.85
CA PRO A 352 -2.79 -14.77 14.77
C PRO A 352 -1.98 -15.43 13.63
N TYR A 353 -2.08 -14.83 12.44
CA TYR A 353 -1.26 -15.06 11.25
C TYR A 353 -1.53 -16.28 10.36
N GLN A 354 -1.97 -17.43 10.90
CA GLN A 354 -2.15 -18.63 10.04
C GLN A 354 -3.56 -18.79 9.47
N PHE A 355 -4.58 -18.47 10.27
CA PHE A 355 -5.99 -18.78 9.97
C PHE A 355 -6.82 -17.49 9.86
N THR A 356 -6.46 -16.65 8.89
CA THR A 356 -7.15 -15.37 8.60
C THR A 356 -8.68 -15.48 8.49
N PRO A 357 -9.25 -16.55 7.89
CA PRO A 357 -10.70 -16.76 7.80
C PRO A 357 -11.44 -16.78 9.14
N VAL A 358 -10.76 -17.09 10.24
CA VAL A 358 -11.34 -17.09 11.59
C VAL A 358 -11.68 -15.67 12.06
N ARG A 359 -10.83 -14.70 11.71
CA ARG A 359 -11.02 -13.28 12.07
C ARG A 359 -11.91 -12.53 11.09
N SER A 360 -11.91 -12.93 9.82
CA SER A 360 -12.75 -12.29 8.80
C SER A 360 -14.23 -12.72 8.86
N GLY A 361 -14.60 -13.65 9.75
CA GLY A 361 -15.96 -14.17 9.88
C GLY A 361 -16.31 -15.30 8.91
N ARG A 362 -15.49 -15.54 7.87
CA ARG A 362 -15.67 -16.62 6.89
C ARG A 362 -15.72 -18.01 7.54
N PHE A 363 -14.89 -18.23 8.55
CA PHE A 363 -14.88 -19.48 9.31
C PHE A 363 -16.22 -19.76 10.01
N ALA A 364 -16.81 -18.74 10.65
CA ALA A 364 -18.09 -18.88 11.36
C ALA A 364 -19.23 -19.21 10.37
N ILE A 365 -19.17 -18.67 9.16
CA ILE A 365 -20.14 -18.95 8.09
C ILE A 365 -20.03 -20.40 7.61
N VAL A 366 -18.82 -20.87 7.30
CA VAL A 366 -18.60 -22.27 6.87
C VAL A 366 -18.97 -23.25 7.99
N LEU A 367 -18.68 -22.90 9.25
CA LEU A 367 -19.03 -23.72 10.41
C LEU A 367 -20.55 -23.84 10.58
N ALA A 368 -21.30 -22.75 10.43
CA ALA A 368 -22.77 -22.76 10.53
C ALA A 368 -23.44 -23.49 9.37
N ARG A 369 -22.90 -23.36 8.16
CA ARG A 369 -23.40 -24.03 6.94
C ARG A 369 -23.05 -25.53 6.91
N GLY A 370 -21.97 -25.92 7.57
CA GLY A 370 -21.31 -27.20 7.35
C GLY A 370 -20.33 -27.11 6.17
N ALA A 371 -19.17 -27.74 6.37
CA ALA A 371 -18.14 -27.81 5.36
C ALA A 371 -18.50 -28.80 4.23
N ASN A 372 -17.93 -28.59 3.05
CA ASN A 372 -18.05 -29.50 1.92
C ASN A 372 -17.62 -30.92 2.30
N ALA A 373 -18.36 -31.93 1.82
CA ALA A 373 -18.11 -33.36 2.04
C ALA A 373 -16.63 -33.77 1.85
N ALA A 374 -15.93 -33.23 0.84
CA ALA A 374 -14.51 -33.53 0.62
C ALA A 374 -13.60 -32.99 1.73
N CYS A 375 -13.91 -31.82 2.28
CA CYS A 375 -13.15 -31.21 3.39
C CYS A 375 -13.48 -31.90 4.72
N THR A 376 -14.75 -32.26 4.91
CA THR A 376 -15.20 -33.05 6.06
C THR A 376 -14.56 -34.43 6.09
N GLN A 377 -14.47 -35.11 4.95
CA GLN A 377 -13.78 -36.41 4.86
C GLN A 377 -12.28 -36.27 5.13
N ALA A 378 -11.62 -35.25 4.58
CA ALA A 378 -10.20 -35.01 4.83
C ALA A 378 -9.91 -34.72 6.31
N ALA A 379 -10.77 -33.93 6.98
CA ALA A 379 -10.67 -33.67 8.41
C ALA A 379 -10.88 -34.94 9.25
N LEU A 380 -11.89 -35.74 8.89
CA LEU A 380 -12.19 -37.01 9.55
C LEU A 380 -11.03 -38.02 9.42
N ASP A 381 -10.44 -38.11 8.22
CA ASP A 381 -9.31 -39.01 7.96
C ASP A 381 -8.10 -38.64 8.82
N VAL A 382 -7.78 -37.35 8.95
CA VAL A 382 -6.66 -36.90 9.79
C VAL A 382 -6.91 -37.15 11.28
N LEU A 383 -8.15 -36.96 11.74
CA LEU A 383 -8.52 -37.21 13.13
C LEU A 383 -8.50 -38.71 13.50
N ASN A 384 -8.93 -39.58 12.58
CA ASN A 384 -9.02 -41.02 12.81
C ASN A 384 -7.73 -41.78 12.51
N ASN A 385 -7.01 -41.39 11.45
CA ASN A 385 -5.84 -42.10 10.94
C ASN A 385 -4.50 -41.39 11.27
N GLY A 386 -4.55 -40.16 11.79
CA GLY A 386 -3.38 -39.37 12.14
C GLY A 386 -2.93 -38.39 11.06
N VAL A 387 -1.90 -37.60 11.38
CA VAL A 387 -1.37 -36.55 10.50
C VAL A 387 -0.61 -37.13 9.31
N THR A 388 -0.74 -36.48 8.16
CA THR A 388 -0.08 -36.88 6.90
C THR A 388 1.28 -36.19 6.71
N ILE A 389 1.51 -35.07 7.39
CA ILE A 389 2.75 -34.29 7.36
C ILE A 389 3.17 -33.84 8.75
N ASN A 390 4.48 -33.63 8.94
CA ASN A 390 5.05 -33.05 10.16
C ASN A 390 5.39 -31.58 9.93
N ALA A 391 4.37 -30.73 9.91
CA ALA A 391 4.48 -29.28 9.71
C ALA A 391 3.53 -28.55 10.65
N VAL A 392 3.93 -27.37 11.12
CA VAL A 392 3.14 -26.47 11.98
C VAL A 392 2.84 -25.14 11.30
N PHE A 393 3.37 -24.85 10.12
CA PHE A 393 3.02 -23.68 9.32
C PHE A 393 2.79 -24.05 7.86
N PHE A 394 1.99 -23.23 7.17
CA PHE A 394 1.86 -23.30 5.72
C PHE A 394 1.58 -21.93 5.11
N HIS A 395 1.87 -21.77 3.82
CA HIS A 395 1.38 -20.67 3.01
C HIS A 395 1.44 -21.02 1.52
N VAL A 396 0.91 -20.14 0.67
CA VAL A 396 0.99 -20.29 -0.79
C VAL A 396 2.45 -20.23 -1.25
N VAL A 397 2.83 -21.17 -2.12
CA VAL A 397 4.20 -21.30 -2.66
C VAL A 397 4.62 -20.01 -3.37
N ARG A 398 5.82 -19.51 -3.07
CA ARG A 398 6.41 -18.36 -3.79
C ARG A 398 7.52 -18.81 -4.76
N PRO A 399 7.74 -18.10 -5.88
CA PRO A 399 8.81 -18.43 -6.82
C PRO A 399 10.19 -18.40 -6.15
N GLY A 400 10.94 -19.50 -6.25
CA GLY A 400 12.32 -19.62 -5.74
C GLY A 400 12.46 -20.03 -4.27
N GLU A 401 11.35 -20.34 -3.60
CA GLU A 401 11.35 -20.74 -2.20
C GLU A 401 11.80 -22.19 -2.00
N THR A 402 12.70 -22.42 -1.02
CA THR A 402 13.23 -23.75 -0.68
C THR A 402 13.23 -23.92 0.85
N GLY A 403 13.05 -25.15 1.33
CA GLY A 403 13.13 -25.47 2.78
C GLY A 403 11.84 -26.02 3.41
N GLY A 404 10.74 -26.12 2.67
CA GLY A 404 9.48 -26.74 3.11
C GLY A 404 9.02 -27.87 2.18
N THR A 405 8.03 -28.64 2.62
CA THR A 405 7.40 -29.68 1.79
C THR A 405 6.30 -29.04 0.96
N VAL A 406 6.36 -29.16 -0.37
CA VAL A 406 5.35 -28.60 -1.28
C VAL A 406 4.28 -29.65 -1.56
N ILE A 407 3.02 -29.32 -1.26
CA ILE A 407 1.86 -30.13 -1.58
C ILE A 407 0.83 -29.21 -2.23
N ALA A 408 0.52 -29.48 -3.50
CA ALA A 408 -0.32 -28.62 -4.34
C ALA A 408 0.21 -27.17 -4.38
N ASP A 409 -0.64 -26.17 -4.15
CA ASP A 409 -0.23 -24.76 -4.19
C ASP A 409 0.35 -24.24 -2.86
N HIS A 410 0.54 -25.13 -1.87
CA HIS A 410 1.03 -24.77 -0.54
C HIS A 410 2.42 -25.35 -0.25
N ILE A 411 3.21 -24.58 0.48
CA ILE A 411 4.45 -25.03 1.11
C ILE A 411 4.26 -25.14 2.63
N PHE A 412 4.76 -26.21 3.22
CA PHE A 412 4.56 -26.59 4.62
C PHE A 412 5.90 -26.67 5.37
N PHE A 413 5.95 -26.14 6.60
CA PHE A 413 7.15 -26.04 7.45
C PHE A 413 6.96 -26.59 8.86
#